data_AF-A0A0A9EUB9-F1
#
_entry.id   AF-A0A0A9EUB9-F1
#
_cell.length_a   1.000
_cell.length_b   1.000
_cell.length_c   1.000
_cell.angle_alpha   90.00
_cell.angle_beta   90.00
_cell.angle_gamma   90.00
#
_symmetry.space_group_name_H-M   'P 1'
#
loop_
_entity.id
_entity.type
_entity.pdbx_description
1 polymer ?
#
loop_
_entity_poly.entity_id
_entity_poly.type
_entity_poly.pdbx_seq_one_letter_code
_entity_poly.pdbx_strand_id
1 'polypeptide(L)'
;MYVPGFGEGSPEKKAATNLQHFFNYVAVRVVLAQLESYNREAYVELKEFVSRTSLNDAEIFCKKLIRESPRHKGLAMRILEVRSAYVKTDFEWDNLKKLSFKMVDEANTKLMRDYVLEVSHIEDENYKK
;
A
#
# COMPACT_ATOMS: atom_id res chain seq x y z
N MET A 1 13.92 -1.29 17.85
CA MET A 1 14.75 -0.16 18.32
C MET A 1 13.85 0.78 19.12
N TYR A 2 14.28 1.36 20.23
CA TYR A 2 13.46 2.36 20.94
C TYR A 2 13.47 3.66 20.13
N VAL A 3 12.29 4.18 19.79
CA VAL A 3 12.14 5.44 19.07
C VAL A 3 11.54 6.47 20.04
N PRO A 4 12.29 7.51 20.44
CA PRO A 4 11.79 8.55 21.32
C PRO A 4 10.50 9.19 20.76
N GLY A 5 9.48 9.34 21.60
CA GLY A 5 8.21 10.00 21.23
C GLY A 5 7.19 9.14 20.50
N PHE A 6 7.48 7.87 20.21
CA PHE A 6 6.51 6.96 19.57
C PHE A 6 5.64 6.26 20.63
N GLY A 7 4.51 6.88 21.00
CA GLY A 7 3.59 6.39 22.04
C GLY A 7 2.62 5.28 21.61
N GLU A 8 2.57 4.94 20.32
CA GLU A 8 1.63 3.99 19.72
C GLU A 8 2.35 2.80 19.07
N GLY A 9 2.78 1.82 19.88
CA GLY A 9 3.48 0.62 19.39
C GLY A 9 4.88 0.92 18.84
N SER A 10 5.41 0.07 17.96
CA SER A 10 6.69 0.34 17.27
C SER A 10 6.43 0.87 15.85
N PRO A 11 7.30 1.73 15.28
CA PRO A 11 7.18 2.18 13.90
C PRO A 11 7.12 1.02 12.91
N GLU A 12 7.87 -0.06 13.16
CA GLU A 12 7.85 -1.27 12.36
C GLU A 12 6.47 -1.95 12.38
N LYS A 13 5.78 -1.96 13.53
CA LYS A 13 4.41 -2.47 13.63
C LYS A 13 3.45 -1.62 12.79
N LYS A 14 3.57 -0.28 12.85
CA LYS A 14 2.74 0.62 12.04
C LYS A 14 2.98 0.41 10.54
N ALA A 15 4.24 0.27 10.13
CA ALA A 15 4.60 -0.07 8.75
C ALA A 15 4.04 -1.43 8.32
N ALA A 16 4.14 -2.45 9.17
CA ALA A 16 3.58 -3.78 8.91
C ALA A 16 2.06 -3.75 8.75
N THR A 17 1.34 -2.96 9.56
CA THR A 17 -0.11 -2.75 9.40
C THR A 17 -0.44 -2.10 8.05
N ASN A 18 0.30 -1.07 7.64
CA ASN A 18 0.11 -0.45 6.33
C ASN A 18 0.36 -1.45 5.17
N LEU A 19 1.40 -2.27 5.27
CA LEU A 19 1.69 -3.31 4.30
C LEU A 19 0.58 -4.37 4.27
N GLN A 20 0.03 -4.76 5.42
CA GLN A 20 -1.11 -5.68 5.49
C GLN A 20 -2.33 -5.13 4.73
N HIS A 21 -2.64 -3.84 4.86
CA HIS A 21 -3.70 -3.20 4.09
C HIS A 21 -3.39 -3.16 2.60
N PHE A 22 -2.14 -2.82 2.24
CA PHE A 22 -1.69 -2.83 0.86
C PHE A 22 -1.79 -4.22 0.21
N PHE A 23 -1.39 -5.29 0.90
CA PHE A 23 -1.51 -6.66 0.37
C PHE A 23 -2.95 -7.10 0.19
N ASN A 24 -3.88 -6.63 1.02
CA ASN A 24 -5.29 -6.87 0.81
C ASN A 24 -5.78 -6.19 -0.48
N TYR A 25 -5.38 -4.93 -0.71
CA TYR A 25 -5.67 -4.22 -1.95
C TYR A 25 -5.13 -4.98 -3.17
N VAL A 26 -3.84 -5.39 -3.14
CA VAL A 26 -3.22 -6.16 -4.23
C VAL A 26 -3.97 -7.46 -4.49
N ALA A 27 -4.29 -8.22 -3.45
CA ALA A 27 -5.00 -9.49 -3.60
C ALA A 27 -6.39 -9.31 -4.21
N VAL A 28 -7.15 -8.28 -3.82
CA VAL A 28 -8.45 -7.96 -4.44
C VAL A 28 -8.28 -7.67 -5.94
N ARG A 29 -7.24 -6.93 -6.33
CA ARG A 29 -6.94 -6.65 -7.76
C ARG A 29 -6.59 -7.92 -8.53
N VAL A 30 -5.77 -8.80 -7.95
CA VAL A 30 -5.41 -10.09 -8.55
C VAL A 30 -6.64 -10.98 -8.73
N VAL A 31 -7.49 -11.09 -7.70
CA VAL A 31 -8.71 -11.91 -7.76
C VAL A 31 -9.70 -11.34 -8.78
N LEU A 32 -9.90 -10.02 -8.83
CA LEU A 32 -10.73 -9.39 -9.86
C LEU A 32 -10.23 -9.73 -11.27
N ALA A 33 -8.93 -9.62 -11.52
CA ALA A 33 -8.35 -9.96 -12.83
C ALA A 33 -8.55 -11.44 -13.19
N GLN A 34 -8.40 -12.36 -12.23
CA GLN A 34 -8.66 -13.79 -12.45
C GLN A 34 -10.13 -14.07 -12.77
N LEU A 35 -11.06 -13.40 -12.07
CA LEU A 35 -12.51 -13.60 -12.26
C LEU A 35 -13.01 -13.03 -13.59
N GLU A 36 -12.40 -11.96 -14.10
CA GLU A 36 -12.82 -11.33 -15.35
C GLU A 36 -12.83 -12.32 -16.53
N SER A 37 -11.87 -13.24 -16.58
CA SER A 37 -11.79 -14.30 -17.60
C SER A 37 -12.49 -15.61 -17.21
N TYR A 38 -12.50 -15.97 -15.92
CA TYR A 38 -12.91 -17.32 -15.49
C TYR A 38 -14.34 -17.37 -14.94
N ASN A 39 -14.84 -16.29 -14.32
CA ASN A 39 -16.18 -16.23 -13.75
C ASN A 39 -16.68 -14.77 -13.69
N ARG A 40 -17.33 -14.35 -14.79
CA ARG A 40 -17.78 -12.97 -14.97
C ARG A 40 -18.89 -12.54 -14.00
N GLU A 41 -19.74 -13.45 -13.56
CA GLU A 41 -20.77 -13.16 -12.54
C GLU A 41 -20.12 -12.78 -11.21
N ALA A 42 -19.18 -13.61 -10.73
CA ALA A 42 -18.43 -13.34 -9.51
C ALA A 42 -17.54 -12.09 -9.61
N TYR A 43 -17.04 -11.77 -10.80
CA TYR A 43 -16.35 -10.50 -11.07
C TYR A 43 -17.26 -9.30 -10.83
N VAL A 44 -18.48 -9.30 -11.38
CA VAL A 44 -19.43 -8.19 -11.19
C VAL A 44 -19.81 -8.05 -9.72
N GLU A 45 -20.14 -9.15 -9.04
CA GLU A 45 -20.46 -9.14 -7.60
C GLU A 45 -19.31 -8.54 -6.76
N LEU A 46 -18.06 -8.99 -6.98
CA LEU A 46 -16.91 -8.49 -6.24
C LEU A 46 -16.64 -7.01 -6.55
N LYS A 47 -16.76 -6.61 -7.82
CA LYS A 47 -16.54 -5.22 -8.25
C LYS A 47 -17.58 -4.28 -7.65
N GLU A 48 -18.84 -4.69 -7.61
CA GLU A 48 -19.91 -3.96 -6.94
C GLU A 48 -19.63 -3.83 -5.44
N PHE A 49 -19.23 -4.92 -4.77
CA PHE A 49 -18.88 -4.88 -3.36
C PHE A 49 -17.74 -3.90 -3.06
N VAL A 50 -16.68 -3.92 -3.88
CA VAL A 50 -15.53 -3.01 -3.77
C VAL A 50 -15.94 -1.55 -4.00
N SER A 51 -16.93 -1.29 -4.86
CA SER A 51 -17.41 0.08 -5.14
C SER A 51 -18.06 0.75 -3.92
N ARG A 52 -18.66 -0.04 -3.02
CA ARG A 52 -19.37 0.45 -1.82
C ARG A 52 -18.61 0.23 -0.51
N THR A 53 -17.51 -0.52 -0.53
CA THR A 53 -16.74 -0.87 0.66
C THR A 53 -15.29 -0.45 0.51
N SER A 54 -14.82 0.40 1.41
CA SER A 54 -13.42 0.86 1.41
C SER A 54 -12.43 -0.30 1.55
N LEU A 55 -11.34 -0.23 0.77
CA LEU A 55 -10.21 -1.14 0.82
C LEU A 55 -9.11 -0.69 1.80
N ASN A 56 -9.26 0.48 2.42
CA ASN A 56 -8.23 1.07 3.29
C ASN A 56 -8.01 0.27 4.59
N ASP A 57 -9.05 -0.41 5.07
CA ASP A 57 -8.97 -1.30 6.21
C ASP A 57 -9.27 -2.74 5.75
N ALA A 58 -8.21 -3.53 5.66
CA ALA A 58 -8.28 -4.92 5.23
C ALA A 58 -9.16 -5.79 6.13
N GLU A 59 -9.17 -5.52 7.44
CA GLU A 59 -9.89 -6.33 8.41
C GLU A 59 -11.39 -6.05 8.32
N ILE A 60 -11.78 -4.78 8.30
CA ILE A 60 -13.17 -4.35 8.12
C ILE A 60 -13.68 -4.84 6.76
N PHE A 61 -12.89 -4.68 5.69
CA PHE A 61 -13.27 -5.15 4.35
C PHE A 61 -13.58 -6.65 4.34
N CYS A 62 -12.65 -7.49 4.83
CA CYS A 62 -12.85 -8.94 4.86
C CYS A 62 -14.01 -9.34 5.78
N LYS A 63 -14.16 -8.69 6.94
CA LYS A 63 -15.28 -8.95 7.87
C LYS A 63 -16.64 -8.68 7.22
N LYS A 64 -16.76 -7.61 6.44
CA LYS A 64 -17.98 -7.29 5.68
C LYS A 64 -18.21 -8.31 4.55
N LEU A 65 -17.17 -8.60 3.76
CA LEU A 65 -17.28 -9.48 2.61
C LEU A 65 -17.72 -10.91 3.00
N ILE A 66 -17.16 -11.46 4.08
CA ILE A 66 -17.53 -12.80 4.58
C ILE A 66 -19.00 -12.90 4.99
N ARG A 67 -19.60 -11.78 5.43
CA ARG A 67 -20.98 -11.73 5.97
C ARG A 67 -22.03 -11.34 4.93
N GLU A 68 -21.62 -10.92 3.74
CA GLU A 68 -22.52 -10.42 2.71
C GLU A 68 -23.39 -11.56 2.12
N SER A 69 -22.79 -12.69 1.77
CA SER A 69 -23.50 -13.89 1.29
C SER A 69 -22.57 -15.12 1.26
N PRO A 70 -23.10 -16.36 1.09
CA PRO A 70 -22.25 -17.54 0.92
C PRO A 70 -21.26 -17.45 -0.25
N ARG A 71 -21.66 -16.81 -1.37
CA ARG A 71 -20.78 -16.57 -2.52
C ARG A 71 -19.66 -15.60 -2.17
N HIS A 72 -19.99 -14.49 -1.51
CA HIS A 72 -19.00 -13.50 -1.07
C HIS A 72 -18.05 -14.06 0.00
N LYS A 73 -18.50 -14.98 0.84
CA LYS A 73 -17.63 -15.75 1.73
C LYS A 73 -16.58 -16.56 0.95
N GLY A 74 -16.96 -17.20 -0.15
CA GLY A 74 -16.03 -17.89 -1.04
C GLY A 74 -14.98 -16.92 -1.64
N LEU A 75 -15.43 -15.76 -2.11
CA LEU A 75 -14.55 -14.70 -2.61
C LEU A 75 -13.58 -14.19 -1.54
N ALA A 76 -14.06 -13.99 -0.31
CA ALA A 76 -13.22 -13.60 0.80
C ALA A 76 -12.13 -14.64 1.09
N MET A 77 -12.48 -15.92 1.15
CA MET A 77 -11.50 -17.00 1.34
C MET A 77 -10.42 -16.97 0.26
N ARG A 78 -10.83 -16.77 -1.01
CA ARG A 78 -9.88 -16.64 -2.13
C ARG A 78 -8.93 -15.46 -1.96
N ILE A 79 -9.44 -14.30 -1.53
CA ILE A 79 -8.60 -13.12 -1.24
C ILE A 79 -7.63 -13.39 -0.08
N LEU A 80 -8.08 -14.07 0.98
CA LEU A 80 -7.24 -14.44 2.13
C LEU A 80 -6.09 -15.36 1.72
N GLU A 81 -6.34 -16.33 0.85
CA GLU A 81 -5.31 -17.20 0.28
C GLU A 81 -4.32 -16.42 -0.58
N VAL A 82 -4.83 -15.64 -1.55
CA VAL A 82 -4.00 -14.88 -2.49
C VAL A 82 -3.10 -13.89 -1.75
N ARG A 83 -3.62 -13.13 -0.77
CA ARG A 83 -2.78 -12.19 -0.01
C ARG A 83 -1.72 -12.89 0.84
N SER A 84 -2.02 -14.08 1.38
CA SER A 84 -1.04 -14.87 2.13
C SER A 84 0.03 -15.47 1.22
N ALA A 85 -0.34 -15.90 0.01
CA ALA A 85 0.63 -16.37 -0.98
C ALA A 85 1.53 -15.21 -1.40
N TYR A 86 0.92 -14.12 -1.90
CA TYR A 86 1.65 -12.95 -2.39
C TYR A 86 2.70 -12.43 -1.40
N VAL A 87 2.34 -12.25 -0.13
CA VAL A 87 3.28 -11.72 0.88
C VAL A 87 4.43 -12.68 1.23
N LYS A 88 4.23 -14.00 1.09
CA LYS A 88 5.20 -15.03 1.48
C LYS A 88 6.07 -15.51 0.33
N THR A 89 5.57 -15.47 -0.90
CA THR A 89 6.24 -16.08 -2.06
C THR A 89 6.60 -15.08 -3.14
N ASP A 90 5.73 -14.11 -3.42
CA ASP A 90 5.83 -13.30 -4.64
C ASP A 90 6.37 -11.89 -4.36
N PHE A 91 6.10 -11.35 -3.18
CA PHE A 91 6.50 -9.99 -2.82
C PHE A 91 8.00 -9.92 -2.54
N GLU A 92 8.70 -9.10 -3.33
CA GLU A 92 10.14 -8.93 -3.26
C GLU A 92 10.57 -8.04 -2.08
N TRP A 93 10.63 -8.63 -0.89
CA TRP A 93 11.02 -7.92 0.34
C TRP A 93 12.39 -7.25 0.26
N ASP A 94 13.38 -7.89 -0.36
CA ASP A 94 14.72 -7.33 -0.54
C ASP A 94 14.71 -6.11 -1.46
N ASN A 95 13.89 -6.15 -2.51
CA ASN A 95 13.72 -5.03 -3.42
C ASN A 95 12.98 -3.87 -2.73
N LEU A 96 11.93 -4.14 -1.93
CA LEU A 96 11.27 -3.13 -1.10
C LEU A 96 12.29 -2.43 -0.19
N LYS A 97 13.15 -3.19 0.49
CA LYS A 97 14.19 -2.65 1.37
C LYS A 97 15.16 -1.77 0.60
N LYS A 98 15.67 -2.26 -0.54
CA LYS A 98 16.60 -1.51 -1.41
C LYS A 98 15.97 -0.20 -1.92
N LEU A 99 14.72 -0.26 -2.39
CA LEU A 99 13.99 0.92 -2.87
C LEU A 99 13.75 1.93 -1.75
N SER A 100 13.42 1.46 -0.54
CA SER A 100 13.20 2.34 0.61
C SER A 100 14.43 3.17 0.96
N PHE A 101 15.63 2.58 0.89
CA PHE A 101 16.88 3.34 1.08
C PHE A 101 17.12 4.33 -0.05
N LYS A 102 17.02 3.85 -1.29
CA LYS A 102 17.24 4.67 -2.49
C LYS A 102 16.33 5.91 -2.51
N MET A 103 15.05 5.74 -2.19
CA MET A 103 14.07 6.84 -2.19
C MET A 103 14.40 7.92 -1.17
N VAL A 104 14.91 7.55 0.02
CA VAL A 104 15.32 8.52 1.04
C VAL A 104 16.58 9.27 0.60
N ASP A 105 17.57 8.55 0.07
CA ASP A 105 18.83 9.15 -0.40
C ASP A 105 18.57 10.14 -1.56
N GLU A 106 17.73 9.75 -2.52
CA GLU A 106 17.35 10.59 -3.64
C GLU A 106 16.52 11.80 -3.20
N ALA A 107 15.58 11.63 -2.27
CA ALA A 107 14.78 12.73 -1.74
C ALA A 107 15.65 13.76 -1.02
N ASN A 108 16.59 13.32 -0.18
CA ASN A 108 17.52 14.21 0.53
C ASN A 108 18.43 14.96 -0.44
N THR A 109 18.99 14.25 -1.43
CA THR A 109 19.85 14.86 -2.46
C THR A 109 19.09 15.92 -3.26
N LYS A 110 17.86 15.60 -3.66
CA LYS A 110 17.01 16.52 -4.41
C LYS A 110 16.67 17.76 -3.57
N LEU A 111 16.23 17.58 -2.33
CA LEU A 111 15.86 18.69 -1.44
C LEU A 111 17.02 19.69 -1.27
N MET A 112 18.23 19.18 -1.03
CA MET A 112 19.41 20.05 -0.88
C MET A 112 19.79 20.76 -2.18
N ARG A 113 19.69 20.07 -3.32
CA ARG A 113 19.95 20.67 -4.64
C ARG A 113 18.95 21.79 -4.93
N ASP A 114 17.66 21.53 -4.72
CA ASP A 114 16.59 22.48 -4.98
C ASP A 114 16.77 23.72 -4.11
N TYR A 115 17.10 23.55 -2.82
CA TYR A 115 17.42 24.66 -1.92
C TYR A 115 18.60 25.52 -2.39
N VAL A 116 19.72 24.90 -2.80
CA VAL A 116 20.90 25.63 -3.30
C VAL A 116 20.54 26.46 -4.54
N LEU A 117 19.76 25.90 -5.46
CA LEU A 117 19.31 26.62 -6.65
C LEU A 117 18.44 27.83 -6.27
N GLU A 118 17.49 27.67 -5.35
CA GLU A 118 16.64 28.75 -4.88
C GLU A 118 17.44 29.91 -4.26
N VAL A 119 18.40 29.62 -3.38
CA VAL A 119 19.15 30.68 -2.68
C VAL A 119 20.24 31.32 -3.54
N SER A 120 20.81 30.59 -4.49
CA SER A 120 21.84 31.14 -5.39
C SER A 120 21.33 32.29 -6.26
N HIS A 121 20.04 32.32 -6.60
CA HIS A 121 19.41 33.44 -7.30
C HIS A 121 19.12 34.65 -6.40
N ILE A 122 19.04 34.46 -5.08
CA ILE A 122 18.76 35.52 -4.10
C ILE A 122 20.03 36.32 -3.78
N GLU A 123 21.21 35.69 -3.82
CA GLU A 123 22.48 36.39 -3.58
C GLU A 123 22.81 37.39 -4.70
N ASP A 124 22.59 37.03 -5.97
CA ASP A 124 22.86 37.91 -7.12
C ASP A 124 21.99 39.19 -7.17
N GLU A 125 20.79 39.16 -6.59
CA GLU A 125 19.91 40.35 -6.49
C GLU A 125 20.30 41.28 -5.33
N ASN A 126 20.82 40.73 -4.23
CA ASN A 126 21.23 41.53 -3.07
C ASN A 126 22.54 42.30 -3.30
N TYR A 127 23.41 41.86 -4.22
CA TYR A 127 24.64 42.57 -4.60
C TYR A 127 24.43 43.69 -5.65
N LYS A 128 23.19 43.90 -6.14
CA LYS A 128 22.86 44.95 -7.14
C LYS A 128 22.20 46.21 -6.53
N LYS A 129 22.16 46.34 -5.21
CA LYS A 129 21.77 47.57 -4.49
C LYS A 129 23.00 48.27 -3.92
#